data_AF-A0A1Q7PB29-F1
#
_entry.id   AF-A0A1Q7PB29-F1
#
_cell.length_a   1.000
_cell.length_b   1.000
_cell.length_c   1.000
_cell.angle_alpha   90.00
_cell.angle_beta   90.00
_cell.angle_gamma   90.00
#
_symmetry.space_group_name_H-M   'P 1'
#
loop_
_entity.id
_entity.type
_entity.pdbx_description
1 polymer ?
#
loop_
_entity_poly.entity_id
_entity_poly.type
_entity_poly.pdbx_seq_one_letter_code
_entity_poly.pdbx_strand_id
1 'polypeptide(L)'
;MSSYLILKYIHVLAVIVAVGTNATYGVWMALGARQPDSLRAILSGVGFLDNRIANPAYGLLLITGLAMLYAGHLFVSTPWIATALGLYVVAMALGARGATPALRTQLQALESGGLQSERYQRAAARGRTLGVIFMVLVLVITFLMVAKPALWG
;
A
#
# COMPACT_ATOMS: atom_id res chain seq x y z
N MET A 1 -21.84 6.92 -21.08
CA MET A 1 -21.15 5.86 -20.30
C MET A 1 -22.02 5.51 -19.10
N SER A 2 -22.11 4.24 -18.70
CA SER A 2 -22.83 3.88 -17.47
C SER A 2 -22.07 4.38 -16.23
N SER A 3 -22.81 4.69 -15.16
CA SER A 3 -22.24 5.07 -13.85
C SER A 3 -21.23 4.03 -13.36
N TYR A 4 -21.53 2.75 -13.54
CA TYR A 4 -20.63 1.64 -13.23
C TYR A 4 -19.28 1.73 -13.96
N LEU A 5 -19.27 2.05 -15.26
CA LEU A 5 -18.02 2.17 -16.02
C LEU A 5 -17.16 3.35 -15.56
N ILE A 6 -17.78 4.48 -15.21
CA ILE A 6 -17.05 5.65 -14.67
C ILE A 6 -16.42 5.30 -13.33
N LEU A 7 -17.18 4.66 -12.43
CA LEU A 7 -16.65 4.21 -11.14
C LEU A 7 -15.50 3.21 -11.32
N LYS A 8 -15.65 2.25 -12.23
CA LYS A 8 -14.60 1.28 -12.55
C LYS A 8 -13.33 1.95 -13.07
N TYR A 9 -13.46 2.95 -13.93
CA TYR A 9 -12.32 3.71 -14.44
C TYR A 9 -11.55 4.40 -13.28
N ILE A 10 -12.26 5.13 -12.42
CA ILE A 10 -11.66 5.82 -11.26
C ILE A 10 -11.03 4.81 -10.29
N HIS A 11 -11.70 3.69 -10.05
CA HIS A 11 -11.21 2.62 -9.19
C HIS A 11 -9.88 2.03 -9.69
N VAL A 12 -9.80 1.73 -10.99
CA VAL A 12 -8.58 1.20 -11.61
C VAL A 12 -7.46 2.24 -11.59
N LEU A 13 -7.75 3.51 -11.84
CA LEU A 13 -6.76 4.58 -11.69
C LEU A 13 -6.22 4.66 -10.25
N ALA A 14 -7.11 4.58 -9.25
CA ALA A 14 -6.70 4.60 -7.85
C ALA A 14 -5.78 3.43 -7.50
N VAL A 15 -6.09 2.22 -7.99
CA VAL A 15 -5.20 1.05 -7.86
C VAL A 15 -3.86 1.29 -8.53
N ILE A 16 -3.82 1.78 -9.77
CA ILE A 16 -2.56 2.05 -10.48
C ILE A 16 -1.69 3.03 -9.69
N VAL A 17 -2.27 4.12 -9.18
CA VAL A 17 -1.56 5.11 -8.38
C VAL A 17 -1.04 4.50 -7.08
N ALA A 18 -1.88 3.78 -6.33
CA ALA A 18 -1.51 3.21 -5.05
C ALA A 18 -0.42 2.13 -5.19
N VAL A 19 -0.62 1.17 -6.08
CA VAL A 19 0.32 0.06 -6.32
C VAL A 19 1.59 0.56 -6.98
N GLY A 20 1.47 1.45 -7.97
CA GLY A 20 2.61 2.04 -8.66
C GLY A 20 3.52 2.81 -7.70
N THR A 21 2.94 3.64 -6.83
CA THR A 21 3.70 4.37 -5.80
C THR A 21 4.46 3.39 -4.90
N ASN A 22 3.79 2.38 -4.37
CA ASN A 22 4.39 1.40 -3.46
C ASN A 22 5.51 0.58 -4.11
N ALA A 23 5.34 0.21 -5.39
CA ALA A 23 6.36 -0.51 -6.15
C ALA A 23 7.67 0.27 -6.25
N THR A 24 7.62 1.61 -6.26
CA THR A 24 8.83 2.45 -6.31
C THR A 24 9.59 2.53 -4.99
N TYR A 25 8.98 2.22 -3.84
CA TYR A 25 9.64 2.40 -2.54
C TYR A 25 10.91 1.57 -2.40
N GLY A 26 10.93 0.34 -2.93
CA GLY A 26 12.15 -0.47 -2.96
C GLY A 26 13.31 0.22 -3.68
N VAL A 27 13.02 0.90 -4.79
CA VAL A 27 14.00 1.66 -5.58
C VAL A 27 14.50 2.86 -4.79
N TRP A 28 13.61 3.67 -4.24
CA TRP A 28 13.98 4.84 -3.42
C TRP A 28 14.85 4.44 -2.21
N MET A 29 14.49 3.37 -1.51
CA MET A 29 15.25 2.86 -0.37
C MET A 29 16.63 2.34 -0.78
N ALA A 30 16.74 1.66 -1.93
CA ALA A 30 18.02 1.17 -2.45
C ALA A 30 18.95 2.33 -2.87
N LEU A 31 18.41 3.37 -3.50
CA LEU A 31 19.15 4.58 -3.85
C LEU A 31 19.60 5.34 -2.61
N GLY A 32 18.71 5.50 -1.62
CA GLY A 32 19.03 6.19 -0.36
C GLY A 32 20.10 5.49 0.47
N ALA A 33 20.13 4.16 0.48
CA ALA A 33 21.18 3.40 1.17
C ALA A 33 22.60 3.65 0.60
N ARG A 34 22.69 4.07 -0.66
CA ARG A 34 23.96 4.40 -1.34
C ARG A 34 24.36 5.88 -1.19
N GLN A 35 23.46 6.73 -0.71
CA GLN A 35 23.65 8.17 -0.59
C GLN A 35 23.27 8.65 0.82
N PRO A 36 24.14 8.42 1.82
CA PRO A 36 23.88 8.76 3.23
C PRO A 36 23.36 10.18 3.44
N ASP A 37 23.97 11.15 2.73
CA ASP A 37 23.65 12.58 2.86
C ASP A 37 22.23 12.90 2.38
N SER A 38 21.70 12.12 1.45
CA SER A 38 20.36 12.30 0.86
C SER A 38 19.29 11.41 1.48
N LEU A 39 19.68 10.45 2.34
CA LEU A 39 18.76 9.45 2.88
C LEU A 39 17.59 10.07 3.64
N ARG A 40 17.82 11.14 4.42
CA ARG A 40 16.76 11.82 5.16
C ARG A 40 15.71 12.42 4.22
N ALA A 41 16.15 13.07 3.14
CA ALA A 41 15.26 13.64 2.14
C ALA A 41 14.46 12.55 1.42
N ILE A 42 15.10 11.43 1.08
CA ILE A 42 14.46 10.27 0.43
C ILE A 42 13.40 9.64 1.35
N LEU A 43 13.73 9.36 2.62
CA LEU A 43 12.79 8.79 3.58
C LEU A 43 11.59 9.72 3.83
N SER A 44 11.84 11.02 3.91
CA SER A 44 10.78 12.03 4.02
C SER A 44 9.90 12.07 2.77
N GLY A 45 10.50 11.95 1.58
CA GLY A 45 9.80 11.86 0.30
C GLY A 45 8.90 10.63 0.20
N VAL A 46 9.40 9.46 0.62
CA VAL A 46 8.59 8.23 0.72
C VAL A 46 7.39 8.46 1.66
N GLY A 47 7.62 9.05 2.83
CA GLY A 47 6.54 9.38 3.78
C GLY A 47 5.53 10.38 3.21
N PHE A 48 5.96 11.34 2.39
CA PHE A 48 5.05 12.24 1.69
C PHE A 48 4.19 11.50 0.68
N LEU A 49 4.81 10.66 -0.17
CA LEU A 49 4.11 9.85 -1.16
C LEU A 49 3.08 8.93 -0.50
N ASP A 50 3.46 8.27 0.60
CA ASP A 50 2.55 7.42 1.37
C ASP A 50 1.32 8.22 1.84
N ASN A 51 1.55 9.34 2.53
CA ASN A 51 0.47 10.09 3.18
C ASN A 51 -0.41 10.89 2.21
N ARG A 52 0.14 11.36 1.09
CA ARG A 52 -0.55 12.28 0.18
C ARG A 52 -0.98 11.64 -1.13
N ILE A 53 -0.41 10.50 -1.50
CA ILE A 53 -0.69 9.83 -2.79
C ILE A 53 -1.24 8.43 -2.56
N ALA A 54 -0.45 7.52 -1.98
CA ALA A 54 -0.82 6.11 -1.87
C ALA A 54 -2.01 5.90 -0.93
N ASN A 55 -1.99 6.42 0.30
CA ASN A 55 -3.08 6.24 1.26
C ASN A 55 -4.40 6.87 0.81
N PRO A 56 -4.43 8.11 0.26
CA PRO A 56 -5.66 8.65 -0.34
C PRO A 56 -6.18 7.81 -1.50
N ALA A 57 -5.29 7.27 -2.35
CA ALA A 57 -5.69 6.35 -3.41
C ALA A 57 -6.26 5.04 -2.85
N TYR A 58 -5.70 4.52 -1.74
CA TYR A 58 -6.26 3.38 -1.02
C TYR A 58 -7.66 3.66 -0.42
N GLY A 59 -7.91 4.89 0.03
CA GLY A 59 -9.26 5.31 0.44
C GLY A 59 -10.22 5.41 -0.74
N LEU A 60 -9.78 6.01 -1.85
CA LEU A 60 -10.57 6.19 -3.05
C LEU A 60 -10.95 4.87 -3.72
N LEU A 61 -10.03 3.87 -3.80
CA LEU A 61 -10.42 2.56 -4.35
C LEU A 61 -11.51 1.91 -3.49
N LEU A 62 -11.46 2.04 -2.15
CA LEU A 62 -12.46 1.42 -1.29
C LEU A 62 -13.84 2.03 -1.55
N ILE A 63 -13.92 3.36 -1.54
CA ILE A 63 -15.16 4.10 -1.79
C ILE A 63 -15.74 3.71 -3.17
N THR A 64 -14.91 3.74 -4.22
CA THR A 64 -15.35 3.42 -5.58
C THR A 64 -15.68 1.93 -5.74
N GLY A 65 -14.98 1.03 -5.05
CA GLY A 65 -15.26 -0.40 -5.04
C GLY A 65 -16.63 -0.71 -4.44
N LEU A 66 -16.94 -0.12 -3.26
CA LEU A 66 -18.23 -0.25 -2.62
C LEU A 66 -19.36 0.37 -3.46
N ALA A 67 -19.12 1.52 -4.09
CA ALA A 67 -20.08 2.14 -5.00
C ALA A 67 -20.38 1.25 -6.22
N MET A 68 -19.37 0.54 -6.76
CA MET A 68 -19.57 -0.43 -7.84
C MET A 68 -20.39 -1.64 -7.42
N LEU A 69 -20.31 -2.08 -6.15
CA LEU A 69 -21.16 -3.17 -5.66
C LEU A 69 -22.64 -2.78 -5.73
N TYR A 70 -22.96 -1.56 -5.27
CA TYR A 70 -24.31 -1.02 -5.35
C TYR A 70 -24.77 -0.85 -6.81
N ALA A 71 -23.97 -0.19 -7.65
CA ALA A 71 -24.32 0.09 -9.04
C ALA A 71 -24.39 -1.17 -9.94
N GLY A 72 -23.66 -2.23 -9.58
CA GLY A 72 -23.63 -3.50 -10.31
C GLY A 72 -24.52 -4.59 -9.73
N HIS A 73 -25.30 -4.31 -8.67
CA HIS A 73 -26.09 -5.30 -7.92
C HIS A 73 -25.27 -6.52 -7.47
N LEU A 74 -24.01 -6.30 -7.09
CA LEU A 74 -23.11 -7.34 -6.58
C LEU A 74 -23.19 -7.42 -5.06
N PHE A 75 -23.08 -8.62 -4.52
CA PHE A 75 -23.10 -8.84 -3.08
C PHE A 75 -21.69 -8.84 -2.50
N VAL A 76 -21.51 -8.25 -1.32
CA VAL A 76 -20.24 -8.30 -0.56
C VAL A 76 -19.84 -9.75 -0.24
N SER A 77 -20.81 -10.65 -0.09
CA SER A 77 -20.61 -12.09 0.13
C SER A 77 -20.06 -12.84 -1.08
N THR A 78 -19.98 -12.21 -2.26
CA THR A 78 -19.38 -12.83 -3.45
C THR A 78 -17.94 -13.25 -3.11
N PRO A 79 -17.53 -14.51 -3.35
CA PRO A 79 -16.32 -15.07 -2.75
C PRO A 79 -15.03 -14.25 -2.91
N TRP A 80 -14.73 -13.86 -4.14
CA TRP A 80 -13.54 -13.06 -4.45
C TRP A 80 -13.65 -11.63 -3.89
N ILE A 81 -14.87 -11.06 -3.78
CA ILE A 81 -15.11 -9.74 -3.18
C ILE A 81 -14.88 -9.80 -1.67
N ALA A 82 -15.51 -10.75 -0.99
CA ALA A 82 -15.38 -10.94 0.45
C ALA A 82 -13.91 -11.15 0.85
N THR A 83 -13.22 -12.03 0.12
CA THR A 83 -11.80 -12.32 0.34
C THR A 83 -10.95 -11.08 0.12
N ALA A 84 -11.13 -10.38 -1.00
CA ALA A 84 -10.35 -9.18 -1.30
C ALA A 84 -10.60 -8.05 -0.29
N LEU A 85 -11.83 -7.88 0.19
CA LEU A 85 -12.16 -6.89 1.22
C LEU A 85 -11.53 -7.26 2.57
N GLY A 86 -11.53 -8.54 2.96
CA GLY A 86 -10.85 -9.02 4.15
C GLY A 86 -9.34 -8.77 4.09
N LEU A 87 -8.70 -9.13 2.97
CA LEU A 87 -7.27 -8.86 2.74
C LEU A 87 -6.97 -7.36 2.73
N TYR A 88 -7.87 -6.54 2.16
CA TYR A 88 -7.73 -5.08 2.18
C TYR A 88 -7.71 -4.55 3.62
N VAL A 89 -8.63 -4.99 4.49
CA VAL A 89 -8.64 -4.59 5.91
C VAL A 89 -7.33 -4.98 6.60
N VAL A 90 -6.84 -6.20 6.35
CA VAL A 90 -5.55 -6.66 6.89
C VAL A 90 -4.40 -5.78 6.39
N ALA A 91 -4.35 -5.48 5.10
CA ALA A 91 -3.32 -4.61 4.52
C ALA A 91 -3.37 -3.21 5.13
N MET A 92 -4.54 -2.58 5.24
CA MET A 92 -4.69 -1.26 5.84
C MET A 92 -4.29 -1.25 7.32
N ALA A 93 -4.64 -2.29 8.08
CA ALA A 93 -4.20 -2.43 9.46
C ALA A 93 -2.67 -2.56 9.57
N LEU A 94 -2.04 -3.31 8.66
CA LEU A 94 -0.59 -3.47 8.57
C LEU A 94 0.11 -2.14 8.25
N GLY A 95 -0.42 -1.38 7.29
CA GLY A 95 0.10 -0.07 6.91
C GLY A 95 0.02 0.93 8.08
N ALA A 96 -1.17 1.07 8.68
CA ALA A 96 -1.40 2.03 9.75
C ALA A 96 -0.63 1.71 11.04
N ARG A 97 -0.55 0.43 11.44
CA ARG A 97 0.09 0.02 12.71
C ARG A 97 1.56 -0.34 12.56
N GLY A 98 2.03 -0.63 11.35
CA GLY A 98 3.37 -1.14 11.10
C GLY A 98 4.25 -0.16 10.32
N ALA A 99 3.84 0.20 9.11
CA ALA A 99 4.68 0.94 8.17
C ALA A 99 4.91 2.40 8.60
N THR A 100 3.84 3.12 8.98
CA THR A 100 3.95 4.53 9.39
C THR A 100 4.81 4.73 10.66
N PRO A 101 4.65 3.93 11.74
CA PRO A 101 5.54 4.02 12.90
C PRO A 101 6.98 3.61 12.56
N ALA A 102 7.17 2.57 11.74
CA ALA A 102 8.51 2.11 11.37
C ALA A 102 9.33 3.18 10.64
N LEU A 103 8.70 3.94 9.73
CA LEU A 103 9.37 5.05 9.03
C LEU A 103 9.81 6.16 10.00
N ARG A 104 8.95 6.51 10.99
CA ARG A 104 9.29 7.49 12.03
C ARG A 104 10.45 7.01 12.90
N THR A 105 10.41 5.76 13.36
CA THR A 105 11.50 5.17 14.14
C THR A 105 12.80 5.11 13.34
N GLN A 106 12.73 4.82 12.04
CA GLN A 106 13.90 4.79 11.17
C GLN A 106 14.53 6.18 11.00
N LEU A 107 13.72 7.24 10.85
CA LEU A 107 14.19 8.62 10.83
C LEU A 107 14.85 9.02 12.16
N GLN A 108 14.22 8.70 13.30
CA GLN A 108 14.78 9.01 14.62
C GLN A 108 16.09 8.26 14.90
N ALA A 109 16.17 7.00 14.48
CA ALA A 109 17.38 6.20 14.62
C ALA A 109 18.51 6.72 13.73
N LEU A 110 18.18 7.21 12.53
CA LEU A 110 19.13 7.85 11.64
C LEU A 110 19.71 9.14 12.26
N GLU A 111 18.86 9.97 12.85
CA GLU A 111 19.26 11.23 13.50
C GLU A 111 20.11 11.01 14.77
N SER A 112 19.84 9.96 15.54
CA SER A 112 20.50 9.73 16.84
C SER A 112 21.77 8.88 16.80
N GLY A 113 21.91 7.96 15.83
CA GLY A 113 23.05 7.03 15.78
C GLY A 113 23.58 6.75 14.37
N GLY A 114 23.04 7.41 13.35
CA GLY A 114 23.45 7.22 11.97
C GLY A 114 23.11 5.85 11.39
N LEU A 115 23.54 5.66 10.14
CA LEU A 115 23.28 4.45 9.32
C LEU A 115 23.78 3.14 9.93
N GLN A 116 24.89 3.20 10.67
CA GLN A 116 25.54 2.01 11.23
C GLN A 116 24.95 1.60 12.58
N SER A 117 24.00 2.37 13.13
CA SER A 117 23.36 2.00 14.38
C SER A 117 22.51 0.74 14.22
N GLU A 118 22.61 -0.18 15.17
CA GLU A 118 21.76 -1.39 15.19
C GLU A 118 20.27 -1.03 15.20
N ARG A 119 19.90 0.07 15.87
CA ARG A 119 18.52 0.57 15.91
C ARG A 119 18.01 0.93 14.52
N TYR A 120 18.82 1.62 13.72
CA TYR A 120 18.46 1.94 12.34
C TYR A 120 18.33 0.67 11.49
N GLN A 121 19.30 -0.24 11.56
CA GLN A 121 19.28 -1.46 10.75
C GLN A 121 18.07 -2.35 11.07
N ARG A 122 17.73 -2.53 12.36
CA ARG A 122 16.53 -3.29 12.77
C ARG A 122 15.24 -2.61 12.31
N ALA A 123 15.15 -1.28 12.42
CA ALA A 123 14.00 -0.52 11.94
C ALA A 123 13.84 -0.64 10.41
N ALA A 124 14.94 -0.50 9.66
CA ALA A 124 14.96 -0.63 8.21
C ALA A 124 14.57 -2.04 7.74
N ALA A 125 15.08 -3.10 8.40
CA ALA A 125 14.73 -4.49 8.09
C ALA A 125 13.24 -4.77 8.36
N ARG A 126 12.70 -4.26 9.48
CA ARG A 126 11.28 -4.36 9.80
C ARG A 126 10.42 -3.62 8.77
N GLY A 127 10.78 -2.39 8.42
CA GLY A 127 10.08 -1.60 7.40
C GLY A 127 10.06 -2.31 6.04
N ARG A 128 11.20 -2.88 5.62
CA ARG A 128 11.31 -3.65 4.37
C ARG A 128 10.40 -4.89 4.39
N THR A 129 10.41 -5.65 5.48
CA THR A 129 9.58 -6.86 5.62
C THR A 129 8.09 -6.52 5.56
N LEU A 130 7.67 -5.50 6.29
CA LEU A 130 6.29 -5.02 6.28
C LEU A 130 5.88 -4.52 4.90
N GLY A 131 6.75 -3.78 4.21
CA GLY A 131 6.52 -3.31 2.85
C GLY A 131 6.34 -4.45 1.84
N VAL A 132 7.17 -5.50 1.93
CA VAL A 132 7.04 -6.69 1.06
C VAL A 132 5.73 -7.42 1.33
N ILE A 133 5.40 -7.68 2.61
CA ILE A 133 4.12 -8.33 2.97
C ILE A 133 2.94 -7.51 2.45
N PHE A 134 2.95 -6.19 2.65
CA PHE A 134 1.92 -5.30 2.16
C PHE A 134 1.79 -5.37 0.63
N MET A 135 2.92 -5.33 -0.09
CA MET A 135 2.91 -5.42 -1.55
C MET A 135 2.34 -6.75 -2.05
N VAL A 136 2.71 -7.87 -1.43
CA VAL A 136 2.16 -9.19 -1.76
C VAL A 136 0.65 -9.22 -1.55
N LEU A 137 0.16 -8.71 -0.41
CA LEU A 137 -1.28 -8.64 -0.13
C LEU A 137 -2.02 -7.86 -1.22
N VAL A 138 -1.49 -6.69 -1.60
CA VAL A 138 -2.10 -5.83 -2.62
C VAL A 138 -2.10 -6.47 -4.01
N LEU A 139 -1.04 -7.21 -4.37
CA LEU A 139 -0.99 -7.97 -5.62
C LEU A 139 -2.00 -9.11 -5.62
N VAL A 140 -2.16 -9.84 -4.51
CA VAL A 140 -3.18 -10.88 -4.36
C VAL A 140 -4.59 -10.28 -4.48
N ILE A 141 -4.87 -9.16 -3.81
CA ILE A 141 -6.14 -8.43 -3.94
C ILE A 141 -6.39 -8.05 -5.41
N THR A 142 -5.37 -7.52 -6.09
CA THR A 142 -5.47 -7.15 -7.50
C THR A 142 -5.80 -8.35 -8.38
N PHE A 143 -5.12 -9.49 -8.16
CA PHE A 143 -5.42 -10.74 -8.85
C PHE A 143 -6.87 -11.19 -8.61
N LEU A 144 -7.36 -11.17 -7.36
CA LEU A 144 -8.74 -11.53 -7.04
C LEU A 144 -9.76 -10.66 -7.78
N MET A 145 -9.51 -9.35 -7.87
CA MET A 145 -10.39 -8.40 -8.55
C MET A 145 -10.39 -8.56 -10.08
N VAL A 146 -9.27 -8.99 -10.65
CA VAL A 146 -9.10 -9.18 -12.10
C VAL A 146 -9.58 -10.56 -12.55
N ALA A 147 -9.07 -11.63 -11.94
CA ALA A 147 -9.33 -13.01 -12.32
C ALA A 147 -10.70 -13.51 -11.83
N LYS A 148 -11.22 -12.94 -10.73
CA LYS A 148 -12.52 -13.29 -10.12
C LYS A 148 -12.72 -14.81 -9.97
N PRO A 149 -11.77 -15.54 -9.36
CA PRO A 149 -11.87 -16.99 -9.26
C PRO A 149 -13.09 -17.40 -8.42
N ALA A 150 -13.66 -18.57 -8.74
CA ALA A 150 -14.63 -19.24 -7.89
C ALA A 150 -13.87 -19.86 -6.69
N LEU A 151 -13.83 -19.14 -5.57
CA LEU A 151 -13.12 -19.60 -4.37
C LEU A 151 -13.94 -20.61 -3.55
N TRP A 152 -15.26 -20.46 -3.56
CA TRP A 152 -16.24 -21.37 -2.97
C TRP A 152 -17.63 -21.07 -3.57
N GLY A 153 -18.59 -21.94 -3.28
CA GLY A 153 -19.94 -21.91 -3.87
C GLY A 153 -20.01 -22.71 -5.15
#